data_AF-A0A519WYE6-F1
#
_entry.id   AF-A0A519WYE6-F1
#
_cell.length_a   1.000
_cell.length_b   1.000
_cell.length_c   1.000
_cell.angle_alpha   90.00
_cell.angle_beta   90.00
_cell.angle_gamma   90.00
#
_symmetry.space_group_name_H-M   'P 1'
#
loop_
_entity.id
_entity.type
_entity.pdbx_description
1 polymer ?
#
loop_
_entity_poly.entity_id
_entity_poly.type
_entity_poly.pdbx_seq_one_letter_code
_entity_poly.pdbx_strand_id
1 'polypeptide(L)'
;MEQYTRLKQIAIASNHFFEQEIKRFLRLWVIRNEDQTLLRFDQTLEEYLANDALRDFFLNTAHPVQTLLENSRVAGHLARSIDQVFFDPINGDPLLAPSEQRIYNLARRMDSEQMHVPFRSVQPNKQTEAGDTADIASYPEDSEELRYNSGNHFTSRPANANVFDEHSKSCIAKSGGNLHVLYKRGFLEERLQEVKEITALLHEQSVTDLQFFVICSRHSEIEGHYGTSIVIMDPVNPDFPKRVMTCDTLLKELPQHPRWWNHFVAEYSNVFGNAIAEIIEDISHPLQKVNVKGDDPYRHDWNCPYYTSSTANALADLVNEVPELIINGTTKEIYDAMKASMTDYYEAFGEIRERDDIQLINRKKRWLSGIEMISNLVKEFGSHSLWFLNRYPQ
;
A
#
# COMPACT_ATOMS: atom_id res chain seq x y z
N MET A 1 -14.69 8.76 24.34
CA MET A 1 -14.92 7.41 24.93
C MET A 1 -16.24 6.80 24.45
N GLU A 2 -17.37 7.49 24.56
CA GLU A 2 -18.70 6.98 24.14
C GLU A 2 -18.81 6.68 22.63
N GLN A 3 -18.28 7.56 21.76
CA GLN A 3 -18.23 7.34 20.31
C GLN A 3 -17.44 6.07 19.93
N TYR A 4 -16.36 5.78 20.66
CA TYR A 4 -15.51 4.61 20.43
C TYR A 4 -16.24 3.31 20.80
N THR A 5 -16.94 3.31 21.94
CA THR A 5 -17.79 2.19 22.36
C THR A 5 -18.91 1.93 21.36
N ARG A 6 -19.55 2.99 20.85
CA ARG A 6 -20.61 2.87 19.83
C ARG A 6 -20.08 2.28 18.52
N LEU A 7 -18.95 2.76 18.02
CA LEU A 7 -18.33 2.23 16.80
C LEU A 7 -17.96 0.75 16.96
N LYS A 8 -17.40 0.36 18.12
CA LYS A 8 -17.09 -1.04 18.43
C LYS A 8 -18.34 -1.92 18.38
N GLN A 9 -19.45 -1.48 18.98
CA GLN A 9 -20.71 -2.23 18.98
C GLN A 9 -21.29 -2.39 17.57
N ILE A 10 -21.23 -1.34 16.74
CA ILE A 10 -21.65 -1.41 15.33
C ILE A 10 -20.79 -2.43 14.57
N ALA A 11 -19.46 -2.39 14.74
CA ALA A 11 -18.55 -3.34 14.10
C ALA A 11 -18.84 -4.79 14.53
N ILE A 12 -19.07 -5.04 15.82
CA ILE A 12 -19.44 -6.37 16.34
C ILE A 12 -20.74 -6.87 15.69
N ALA A 13 -21.77 -6.02 15.65
CA ALA A 13 -23.04 -6.38 15.04
C ALA A 13 -22.87 -6.69 13.54
N SER A 14 -22.17 -5.82 12.80
CA SER A 14 -21.90 -6.03 11.37
C SER A 14 -21.14 -7.34 11.12
N ASN A 15 -20.10 -7.62 11.91
CA ASN A 15 -19.34 -8.87 11.82
C ASN A 15 -20.22 -10.08 12.11
N HIS A 16 -21.13 -10.00 13.09
CA HIS A 16 -22.06 -11.09 13.38
C HIS A 16 -23.01 -11.38 12.21
N PHE A 17 -23.60 -10.34 11.60
CA PHE A 17 -24.44 -10.51 10.41
C PHE A 17 -23.64 -11.07 9.23
N PHE A 18 -22.41 -10.63 9.04
CA PHE A 18 -21.52 -11.15 8.00
C PHE A 18 -21.24 -12.65 8.18
N GLU A 19 -20.93 -13.11 9.39
CA GLU A 19 -20.72 -14.54 9.66
C GLU A 19 -21.96 -15.38 9.32
N GLN A 20 -23.16 -14.89 9.65
CA GLN A 20 -24.41 -15.57 9.29
C GLN A 20 -24.58 -15.68 7.76
N GLU A 21 -24.23 -14.62 7.03
CA GLU A 21 -24.29 -14.59 5.57
C GLU A 21 -23.28 -15.54 4.92
N ILE A 22 -22.04 -15.57 5.40
CA ILE A 22 -21.03 -16.52 4.94
C ILE A 22 -21.48 -17.95 5.22
N LYS A 23 -21.96 -18.25 6.43
CA LYS A 23 -22.44 -19.58 6.77
C LYS A 23 -23.61 -20.02 5.88
N ARG A 24 -24.53 -19.12 5.57
CA ARG A 24 -25.64 -19.37 4.63
C ARG A 24 -25.13 -19.64 3.22
N PHE A 25 -24.18 -18.83 2.74
CA PHE A 25 -23.54 -19.01 1.44
C PHE A 25 -22.84 -20.38 1.34
N LEU A 26 -21.99 -20.70 2.31
CA LEU A 26 -21.24 -21.96 2.35
C LEU A 26 -22.18 -23.17 2.45
N ARG A 27 -23.25 -23.09 3.25
CA ARG A 27 -24.24 -24.17 3.31
C ARG A 27 -24.89 -24.44 1.95
N LEU A 28 -25.23 -23.41 1.19
CA LEU A 28 -25.77 -23.57 -0.16
C LEU A 28 -24.73 -24.12 -1.13
N TRP A 29 -23.47 -23.69 -1.02
CA TRP A 29 -22.38 -24.22 -1.83
C TRP A 29 -22.14 -25.71 -1.56
N VAL A 30 -22.11 -26.12 -0.29
CA VAL A 30 -21.96 -27.52 0.13
C VAL A 30 -23.07 -28.42 -0.43
N ILE A 31 -24.33 -27.98 -0.35
CA ILE A 31 -25.48 -28.75 -0.90
C ILE A 31 -25.35 -28.97 -2.41
N ARG A 32 -24.72 -28.03 -3.13
CA ARG A 32 -24.56 -28.10 -4.59
C ARG A 32 -23.29 -28.85 -5.03
N ASN A 33 -22.33 -29.02 -4.14
CA ASN A 33 -20.99 -29.56 -4.43
C ASN A 33 -20.58 -30.55 -3.34
N GLU A 34 -21.46 -31.50 -3.00
CA GLU A 34 -21.19 -32.50 -1.94
C GLU A 34 -19.94 -33.33 -2.23
N ASP A 35 -19.59 -33.52 -3.51
CA ASP A 35 -18.39 -34.20 -3.97
C ASP A 35 -17.09 -33.40 -3.77
N GLN A 36 -17.19 -32.10 -3.45
CA GLN A 36 -16.06 -31.18 -3.29
C GLN A 36 -15.78 -30.81 -1.82
N THR A 37 -16.45 -31.46 -0.85
CA THR A 37 -16.24 -31.21 0.59
C THR A 37 -15.16 -32.12 1.18
N LEU A 38 -13.94 -32.02 0.65
CA LEU A 38 -12.83 -32.92 0.97
C LEU A 38 -12.38 -32.85 2.43
N LEU A 39 -12.53 -31.69 3.08
CA LEU A 39 -12.07 -31.45 4.45
C LEU A 39 -13.12 -31.73 5.53
N ARG A 40 -14.34 -32.14 5.14
CA ARG A 40 -15.42 -32.39 6.11
C ARG A 40 -15.15 -33.60 7.01
N PHE A 41 -14.66 -34.70 6.44
CA PHE A 41 -14.40 -35.97 7.15
C PHE A 41 -15.51 -36.36 8.16
N ASP A 42 -15.18 -36.37 9.46
CA ASP A 42 -16.04 -36.74 10.58
C ASP A 42 -16.72 -35.54 11.27
N GLN A 43 -16.47 -34.32 10.81
CA GLN A 43 -17.05 -33.10 11.36
C GLN A 43 -18.57 -33.06 11.16
N THR A 44 -19.27 -32.53 12.16
CA THR A 44 -20.67 -32.13 11.96
C THR A 44 -20.73 -31.02 10.90
N LEU A 45 -21.89 -30.86 10.24
CA LEU A 45 -22.05 -29.80 9.24
C LEU A 45 -21.77 -28.41 9.83
N GLU A 46 -22.12 -28.18 11.09
CA GLU A 46 -21.91 -26.88 11.74
C GLU A 46 -20.43 -26.60 12.03
N GLU A 47 -19.67 -27.61 12.47
CA GLU A 47 -18.22 -27.50 12.67
C GLU A 47 -17.50 -27.30 11.33
N TYR A 48 -17.86 -28.09 10.32
CA TYR A 48 -17.29 -27.97 8.98
C TYR A 48 -17.54 -26.58 8.37
N LEU A 49 -18.77 -26.07 8.46
CA LEU A 49 -19.10 -24.71 7.99
C LEU A 49 -18.33 -23.63 8.75
N ALA A 50 -18.03 -23.86 10.03
CA ALA A 50 -17.33 -22.91 10.88
C ALA A 50 -15.80 -22.96 10.72
N ASN A 51 -15.21 -24.00 10.12
CA ASN A 51 -13.76 -24.20 10.05
C ASN A 51 -13.25 -24.34 8.61
N ASP A 52 -13.68 -25.39 7.90
CA ASP A 52 -13.01 -25.84 6.68
C ASP A 52 -13.80 -25.62 5.39
N ALA A 53 -15.11 -25.39 5.45
CA ALA A 53 -15.94 -25.24 4.26
C ALA A 53 -15.50 -24.06 3.37
N LEU A 54 -15.03 -22.96 3.97
CA LEU A 54 -14.48 -21.82 3.22
C LEU A 54 -13.18 -22.20 2.50
N ARG A 55 -12.34 -23.03 3.12
CA ARG A 55 -11.10 -23.51 2.51
C ARG A 55 -11.38 -24.43 1.34
N ASP A 56 -12.29 -25.39 1.51
CA ASP A 56 -12.74 -26.27 0.42
C ASP A 56 -13.37 -25.47 -0.73
N PHE A 57 -14.16 -24.44 -0.40
CA PHE A 57 -14.70 -23.52 -1.40
C PHE A 57 -13.57 -22.87 -2.21
N PHE A 58 -12.53 -22.34 -1.56
CA PHE A 58 -11.39 -21.73 -2.25
C PHE A 58 -10.55 -22.73 -3.06
N LEU A 59 -10.46 -23.99 -2.64
CA LEU A 59 -9.69 -25.02 -3.33
C LEU A 59 -10.40 -25.57 -4.57
N ASN A 60 -11.73 -25.67 -4.53
CA ASN A 60 -12.51 -26.38 -5.54
C ASN A 60 -13.32 -25.46 -6.45
N THR A 61 -13.40 -24.16 -6.15
CA THR A 61 -14.13 -23.20 -6.98
C THR A 61 -13.17 -22.43 -7.88
N ALA A 62 -13.47 -22.36 -9.17
CA ALA A 62 -12.79 -21.44 -10.08
C ALA A 62 -13.11 -19.99 -9.67
N HIS A 63 -12.07 -19.17 -9.46
CA HIS A 63 -12.19 -17.77 -9.04
C HIS A 63 -13.04 -17.54 -7.77
N PRO A 64 -12.67 -18.13 -6.63
CA PRO A 64 -13.51 -18.16 -5.42
C PRO A 64 -13.87 -16.78 -4.87
N VAL A 65 -12.94 -15.81 -4.93
CA VAL A 65 -13.20 -14.43 -4.51
C VAL A 65 -14.30 -13.79 -5.35
N GLN A 66 -14.31 -14.01 -6.67
CA GLN A 66 -15.32 -13.45 -7.57
C GLN A 66 -16.70 -14.01 -7.24
N THR A 67 -16.82 -15.33 -7.16
CA THR A 67 -18.05 -16.03 -6.79
C THR A 67 -18.59 -15.58 -5.43
N LEU A 68 -17.71 -15.33 -4.47
CA LEU A 68 -18.08 -14.83 -3.16
C LEU A 68 -18.60 -13.37 -3.20
N LEU A 69 -18.03 -12.53 -4.06
CA LEU A 69 -18.43 -11.14 -4.27
C LEU A 69 -19.74 -10.97 -5.06
N GLU A 70 -20.24 -12.01 -5.74
CA GLU A 70 -21.60 -12.00 -6.31
C GLU A 70 -22.68 -11.84 -5.24
N ASN A 71 -22.40 -12.26 -4.00
CA ASN A 71 -23.28 -12.00 -2.87
C ASN A 71 -23.13 -10.54 -2.41
N SER A 72 -24.10 -9.71 -2.76
CA SER A 72 -24.14 -8.28 -2.40
C SER A 72 -23.93 -7.96 -0.92
N ARG A 73 -24.36 -8.83 0.01
CA ARG A 73 -24.16 -8.62 1.45
C ARG A 73 -22.71 -8.85 1.84
N VAL A 74 -22.09 -9.87 1.25
CA VAL A 74 -20.68 -10.19 1.46
C VAL A 74 -19.80 -9.10 0.83
N ALA A 75 -20.06 -8.73 -0.43
CA ALA A 75 -19.35 -7.63 -1.10
C ALA A 75 -19.49 -6.31 -0.33
N GLY A 76 -20.70 -5.96 0.11
CA GLY A 76 -20.95 -4.75 0.88
C GLY A 76 -20.22 -4.71 2.23
N HIS A 77 -20.08 -5.85 2.91
CA HIS A 77 -19.31 -5.91 4.16
C HIS A 77 -17.80 -5.82 3.92
N LEU A 78 -17.29 -6.53 2.91
CA LEU A 78 -15.86 -6.51 2.58
C LEU A 78 -15.42 -5.12 2.06
N ALA A 79 -16.29 -4.40 1.34
CA ALA A 79 -16.06 -3.04 0.85
C ALA A 79 -16.58 -1.93 1.80
N ARG A 80 -16.85 -2.24 3.08
CA ARG A 80 -17.45 -1.29 4.02
C ARG A 80 -16.58 -0.05 4.24
N SER A 81 -17.23 1.09 4.46
CA SER A 81 -16.52 2.36 4.67
C SER A 81 -15.70 2.35 5.96
N ILE A 82 -14.69 3.21 6.00
CA ILE A 82 -13.81 3.38 7.17
C ILE A 82 -14.61 3.67 8.46
N ASP A 83 -15.73 4.40 8.35
CA ASP A 83 -16.58 4.77 9.49
C ASP A 83 -17.36 3.59 10.08
N GLN A 84 -17.33 2.42 9.43
CA GLN A 84 -17.93 1.18 9.88
C GLN A 84 -16.88 0.20 10.45
N VAL A 85 -15.60 0.61 10.45
CA VAL A 85 -14.48 -0.22 10.90
C VAL A 85 -13.99 0.30 12.23
N PHE A 86 -13.99 -0.59 13.20
CA PHE A 86 -13.36 -0.32 14.48
C PHE A 86 -11.90 -0.74 14.41
N PHE A 87 -10.97 0.21 14.60
CA PHE A 87 -9.56 -0.08 14.80
C PHE A 87 -9.25 -0.12 16.30
N ASP A 88 -8.59 -1.19 16.74
CA ASP A 88 -8.09 -1.31 18.10
C ASP A 88 -7.12 -0.16 18.42
N PRO A 89 -7.20 0.48 19.60
CA PRO A 89 -6.47 1.71 19.86
C PRO A 89 -5.02 1.42 20.26
N ILE A 90 -4.68 0.17 20.61
CA ILE A 90 -3.38 -0.26 21.13
C ILE A 90 -2.50 -0.75 19.97
N ASN A 91 -3.05 -1.59 19.09
CA ASN A 91 -2.30 -2.19 17.99
C ASN A 91 -2.70 -1.66 16.60
N GLY A 92 -3.86 -1.02 16.48
CA GLY A 92 -4.36 -0.48 15.21
C GLY A 92 -4.98 -1.52 14.28
N ASP A 93 -5.22 -2.74 14.75
CA ASP A 93 -5.85 -3.80 13.96
C ASP A 93 -7.36 -3.53 13.79
N PRO A 94 -7.90 -3.72 12.57
CA PRO A 94 -9.33 -3.66 12.37
C PRO A 94 -9.98 -4.87 13.04
N LEU A 95 -11.12 -4.64 13.69
CA LEU A 95 -11.97 -5.71 14.22
C LEU A 95 -12.68 -6.40 13.05
N LEU A 96 -12.11 -7.50 12.57
CA LEU A 96 -12.64 -8.31 11.49
C LEU A 96 -13.49 -9.46 12.03
N ALA A 97 -14.44 -9.92 11.20
CA ALA A 97 -15.09 -11.19 11.43
C ALA A 97 -14.12 -12.36 11.14
N PRO A 98 -14.21 -13.52 11.82
CA PRO A 98 -13.35 -14.67 11.55
C PRO A 98 -13.31 -15.10 10.07
N SER A 99 -14.48 -15.23 9.43
CA SER A 99 -14.59 -15.56 8.02
C SER A 99 -13.97 -14.50 7.12
N GLU A 100 -14.10 -13.22 7.48
CA GLU A 100 -13.50 -12.11 6.72
C GLU A 100 -11.97 -12.21 6.72
N GLN A 101 -11.40 -12.47 7.89
CA GLN A 101 -9.96 -12.70 8.04
C GLN A 101 -9.47 -13.90 7.23
N ARG A 102 -10.21 -15.01 7.24
CA ARG A 102 -9.88 -16.19 6.44
C ARG A 102 -9.96 -15.93 4.95
N ILE A 103 -10.99 -15.20 4.48
CA ILE A 103 -11.11 -14.80 3.07
C ILE A 103 -9.84 -14.06 2.62
N TYR A 104 -9.35 -13.08 3.39
CA TYR A 104 -8.14 -12.35 3.04
C TYR A 104 -6.89 -13.23 3.03
N ASN A 105 -6.75 -14.15 3.99
CA ASN A 105 -5.63 -15.08 4.04
C ASN A 105 -5.65 -16.11 2.90
N LEU A 106 -6.83 -16.63 2.56
CA LEU A 106 -7.02 -17.59 1.47
C LEU A 106 -6.81 -16.91 0.10
N ALA A 107 -7.31 -15.69 -0.07
CA ALA A 107 -7.09 -14.90 -1.29
C ALA A 107 -5.60 -14.66 -1.56
N ARG A 108 -4.78 -14.44 -0.52
CA ARG A 108 -3.31 -14.30 -0.67
C ARG A 108 -2.64 -15.56 -1.23
N ARG A 109 -3.20 -16.75 -0.97
CA ARG A 109 -2.65 -18.03 -1.45
C ARG A 109 -2.96 -18.30 -2.92
N MET A 110 -3.80 -17.46 -3.55
CA MET A 110 -4.07 -17.54 -4.98
C MET A 110 -2.91 -16.95 -5.78
N ASP A 111 -2.64 -17.54 -6.95
CA ASP A 111 -1.50 -17.18 -7.80
C ASP A 111 -1.53 -15.74 -8.33
N SER A 112 -2.69 -15.07 -8.33
CA SER A 112 -2.82 -13.70 -8.81
C SER A 112 -2.74 -12.68 -7.68
N GLU A 113 -1.66 -11.89 -7.64
CA GLU A 113 -1.50 -10.79 -6.68
C GLU A 113 -2.55 -9.69 -6.81
N GLN A 114 -3.18 -9.56 -7.98
CA GLN A 114 -4.28 -8.61 -8.20
C GLN A 114 -5.51 -8.93 -7.34
N MET A 115 -5.64 -10.18 -6.89
CA MET A 115 -6.73 -10.64 -6.02
C MET A 115 -6.42 -10.47 -4.52
N HIS A 116 -5.25 -9.92 -4.16
CA HIS A 116 -4.81 -9.85 -2.77
C HIS A 116 -5.28 -8.58 -2.08
N VAL A 117 -6.24 -8.73 -1.18
CA VAL A 117 -6.73 -7.59 -0.38
C VAL A 117 -5.61 -7.12 0.58
N PRO A 118 -5.25 -5.82 0.57
CA PRO A 118 -4.11 -5.28 1.32
C PRO A 118 -4.25 -5.32 2.85
N PHE A 119 -5.39 -5.79 3.37
CA PHE A 119 -5.74 -5.64 4.78
C PHE A 119 -4.96 -6.52 5.73
N ARG A 120 -4.70 -7.80 5.46
CA ARG A 120 -4.25 -8.65 6.56
C ARG A 120 -3.67 -9.99 6.13
N SER A 121 -2.91 -10.06 5.04
CA SER A 121 -2.16 -11.28 4.72
C SER A 121 -1.16 -11.60 5.84
N VAL A 122 -1.44 -12.62 6.65
CA VAL A 122 -0.53 -13.10 7.71
C VAL A 122 0.43 -14.10 7.08
N GLN A 123 1.69 -14.18 7.51
CA GLN A 123 2.57 -15.26 7.07
C GLN A 123 1.95 -16.64 7.40
N PRO A 124 2.08 -17.67 6.54
CA PRO A 124 1.43 -18.97 6.76
C PRO A 124 1.79 -19.65 8.09
N ASN A 125 3.03 -19.50 8.56
CA ASN A 125 3.51 -20.01 9.86
C ASN A 125 2.89 -19.30 11.09
N LYS A 126 2.09 -18.26 10.86
CA LYS A 126 1.36 -17.52 11.89
C LYS A 126 -0.15 -17.65 11.70
N GLN A 127 -0.55 -18.67 10.94
CA GLN A 127 -1.94 -19.04 10.77
C GLN A 127 -2.22 -20.39 11.44
N THR A 128 -3.45 -20.58 11.91
CA THR A 128 -3.96 -21.89 12.30
C THR A 128 -4.09 -22.79 11.06
N GLU A 129 -4.33 -24.08 11.26
CA GLU A 129 -4.59 -25.01 10.16
C GLU A 129 -5.79 -24.57 9.29
N ALA A 130 -6.79 -23.93 9.90
CA ALA A 130 -7.96 -23.35 9.22
C ALA A 130 -7.68 -22.02 8.51
N GLY A 131 -6.49 -21.44 8.66
CA GLY A 131 -6.10 -20.17 8.05
C GLY A 131 -6.48 -18.92 8.85
N ASP A 132 -6.87 -19.06 10.12
CA ASP A 132 -7.04 -17.93 11.04
C ASP A 132 -5.68 -17.37 11.45
N THR A 133 -5.57 -16.11 11.88
CA THR A 133 -4.35 -15.68 12.58
C THR A 133 -4.26 -16.42 13.91
N ALA A 134 -3.12 -17.04 14.18
CA ALA A 134 -2.87 -17.67 15.46
C ALA A 134 -2.91 -16.62 16.59
N ASP A 135 -3.49 -16.99 17.73
CA ASP A 135 -3.54 -16.11 18.90
C ASP A 135 -2.12 -15.74 19.33
N ILE A 136 -1.91 -14.51 19.77
CA ILE A 136 -0.61 -14.08 20.29
C ILE A 136 -0.15 -14.94 21.48
N ALA A 137 -1.09 -15.50 22.23
CA ALA A 137 -0.84 -16.43 23.34
C ALA A 137 -0.37 -17.81 22.89
N SER A 138 -0.49 -18.16 21.60
CA SER A 138 0.03 -19.42 21.06
C SER A 138 1.53 -19.38 20.78
N TYR A 139 2.17 -18.21 20.83
CA TYR A 139 3.62 -18.06 20.67
C TYR A 139 4.31 -18.13 22.04
N PRO A 140 5.58 -18.59 22.10
CA PRO A 140 6.36 -18.63 23.35
C PRO A 140 6.40 -17.27 24.05
N GLU A 141 6.14 -17.23 25.36
CA GLU A 141 6.03 -15.98 26.13
C GLU A 141 7.32 -15.15 26.10
N ASP A 142 8.46 -15.84 26.06
CA ASP A 142 9.82 -15.30 26.01
C ASP A 142 10.26 -14.82 24.60
N SER A 143 9.37 -14.92 23.61
CA SER A 143 9.65 -14.51 22.24
C SER A 143 8.86 -13.27 21.82
N GLU A 144 9.16 -12.13 22.44
CA GLU A 144 8.59 -10.84 22.05
C GLU A 144 8.79 -10.54 20.56
N GLU A 145 9.94 -10.90 20.00
CA GLU A 145 10.22 -10.76 18.58
C GLU A 145 9.27 -11.59 17.72
N LEU A 146 8.86 -12.81 18.10
CA LEU A 146 7.89 -13.59 17.32
C LEU A 146 6.45 -13.07 17.52
N ARG A 147 6.12 -12.69 18.75
CA ARG A 147 4.81 -12.17 19.18
C ARG A 147 4.48 -10.82 18.56
N TYR A 148 5.47 -9.95 18.47
CA TYR A 148 5.33 -8.57 18.01
C TYR A 148 6.17 -8.25 16.76
N ASN A 149 6.70 -9.27 16.06
CA ASN A 149 7.39 -9.03 14.79
C ASN A 149 6.51 -8.22 13.85
N SER A 150 7.17 -7.38 13.07
CA SER A 150 6.60 -6.79 11.88
C SER A 150 5.92 -7.85 11.02
N GLY A 151 4.69 -7.59 10.60
CA GLY A 151 3.85 -8.55 9.87
C GLY A 151 2.67 -9.14 10.63
N ASN A 152 2.59 -8.99 11.96
CA ASN A 152 1.46 -9.51 12.76
C ASN A 152 0.25 -8.56 12.78
N HIS A 153 0.51 -7.25 12.75
CA HIS A 153 -0.53 -6.24 12.87
C HIS A 153 -0.77 -5.54 11.54
N PHE A 154 -1.99 -5.09 11.34
CA PHE A 154 -2.47 -4.33 10.18
C PHE A 154 -1.56 -3.15 9.84
N THR A 155 -1.05 -2.48 10.86
CA THR A 155 -0.16 -1.31 10.77
C THR A 155 1.29 -1.65 10.44
N SER A 156 1.75 -2.85 10.81
CA SER A 156 3.16 -3.25 10.72
C SER A 156 3.44 -4.26 9.61
N ARG A 157 2.51 -4.45 8.67
CA ARG A 157 2.69 -5.34 7.51
C ARG A 157 3.17 -4.55 6.30
N PRO A 158 4.03 -5.13 5.46
CA PRO A 158 4.31 -4.57 4.15
C PRO A 158 3.02 -4.28 3.39
N ALA A 159 2.94 -3.11 2.78
CA ALA A 159 1.94 -2.82 1.76
C ALA A 159 2.23 -3.69 0.52
N ASN A 160 1.18 -4.26 -0.07
CA ASN A 160 1.30 -5.03 -1.31
C ASN A 160 1.22 -4.10 -2.52
N ALA A 161 1.34 -4.65 -3.72
CA ALA A 161 1.31 -3.87 -4.95
C ALA A 161 -0.01 -3.11 -5.18
N ASN A 162 -1.14 -3.57 -4.62
CA ASN A 162 -2.43 -2.89 -4.79
C ASN A 162 -2.48 -1.55 -4.04
N VAL A 163 -1.77 -1.44 -2.91
CA VAL A 163 -1.59 -0.14 -2.22
C VAL A 163 -0.83 0.82 -3.14
N PHE A 164 0.26 0.35 -3.75
CA PHE A 164 1.06 1.13 -4.67
C PHE A 164 0.23 1.59 -5.87
N ASP A 165 -0.50 0.67 -6.51
CA ASP A 165 -1.33 0.96 -7.68
C ASP A 165 -2.43 1.99 -7.34
N GLU A 166 -3.09 1.89 -6.19
CA GLU A 166 -4.12 2.85 -5.80
C GLU A 166 -3.55 4.26 -5.61
N HIS A 167 -2.47 4.35 -4.84
CA HIS A 167 -1.83 5.63 -4.54
C HIS A 167 -1.18 6.26 -5.78
N SER A 168 -0.82 5.44 -6.78
CA SER A 168 -0.30 5.90 -8.07
C SER A 168 -1.30 6.75 -8.86
N LYS A 169 -2.61 6.44 -8.77
CA LYS A 169 -3.64 7.04 -9.65
C LYS A 169 -3.64 8.56 -9.59
N SER A 170 -3.59 9.11 -8.38
CA SER A 170 -3.57 10.56 -8.14
C SER A 170 -2.32 11.23 -8.72
N CYS A 171 -1.16 10.58 -8.60
CA CYS A 171 0.10 11.10 -9.13
C CYS A 171 0.11 11.02 -10.65
N ILE A 172 -0.22 9.86 -11.22
CA ILE A 172 -0.20 9.62 -12.67
C ILE A 172 -1.15 10.59 -13.39
N ALA A 173 -2.31 10.89 -12.81
CA ALA A 173 -3.28 11.83 -13.36
C ALA A 173 -2.74 13.27 -13.53
N LYS A 174 -1.65 13.62 -12.85
CA LYS A 174 -0.96 14.92 -12.98
C LYS A 174 0.01 14.97 -14.17
N SER A 175 0.31 13.83 -14.80
CA SER A 175 1.17 13.79 -15.98
C SER A 175 0.52 14.54 -17.13
N GLY A 176 1.32 15.32 -17.86
CA GLY A 176 0.85 16.12 -18.97
C GLY A 176 1.89 17.15 -19.40
N GLY A 177 1.86 17.55 -20.67
CA GLY A 177 2.85 18.46 -21.22
C GLY A 177 4.26 17.90 -21.08
N ASN A 178 5.09 18.58 -20.29
CA ASN A 178 6.47 18.23 -20.01
C ASN A 178 6.68 17.52 -18.66
N LEU A 179 5.61 17.22 -17.91
CA LEU A 179 5.65 16.41 -16.69
C LEU A 179 5.27 14.95 -16.99
N HIS A 180 6.17 14.05 -16.65
CA HIS A 180 6.03 12.60 -16.76
C HIS A 180 6.08 11.98 -15.36
N VAL A 181 4.99 11.36 -14.90
CA VAL A 181 4.98 10.66 -13.61
C VAL A 181 5.18 9.16 -13.83
N LEU A 182 6.37 8.68 -13.50
CA LEU A 182 6.77 7.27 -13.61
C LEU A 182 6.51 6.55 -12.29
N TYR A 183 5.24 6.19 -12.07
CA TYR A 183 4.78 5.44 -10.91
C TYR A 183 4.42 4.01 -11.33
N LYS A 184 5.44 3.14 -11.48
CA LYS A 184 5.29 1.78 -12.04
C LYS A 184 5.95 0.73 -11.15
N ARG A 185 5.41 -0.49 -11.19
CA ARG A 185 6.05 -1.67 -10.57
C ARG A 185 7.42 -1.92 -11.21
N GLY A 186 8.38 -2.41 -10.43
CA GLY A 186 9.76 -2.64 -10.86
C GLY A 186 10.74 -1.82 -10.03
N PHE A 187 11.90 -1.55 -10.61
CA PHE A 187 13.04 -0.94 -9.93
C PHE A 187 13.47 0.38 -10.56
N LEU A 188 14.20 1.18 -9.79
CA LEU A 188 14.63 2.52 -10.17
C LEU A 188 15.45 2.52 -11.47
N GLU A 189 16.39 1.59 -11.65
CA GLU A 189 17.20 1.47 -12.87
C GLU A 189 16.35 1.41 -14.14
N GLU A 190 15.30 0.57 -14.14
CA GLU A 190 14.39 0.44 -15.28
C GLU A 190 13.65 1.76 -15.58
N ARG A 191 13.29 2.52 -14.54
CA ARG A 191 12.63 3.83 -14.71
C ARG A 191 13.60 4.86 -15.25
N LEU A 192 14.85 4.85 -14.81
CA LEU A 192 15.89 5.75 -15.31
C LEU A 192 16.24 5.45 -16.78
N GLN A 193 16.26 4.18 -17.16
CA GLN A 193 16.41 3.77 -18.55
C GLN A 193 15.24 4.27 -19.41
N GLU A 194 14.00 4.18 -18.92
CA GLU A 194 12.82 4.77 -19.58
C GLU A 194 12.94 6.29 -19.73
N VAL A 195 13.43 7.02 -18.71
CA VAL A 195 13.70 8.47 -18.81
C VAL A 195 14.66 8.79 -19.93
N LYS A 196 15.75 8.03 -20.05
CA LYS A 196 16.77 8.22 -21.08
C LYS A 196 16.20 7.97 -22.48
N GLU A 197 15.43 6.90 -22.65
CA GLU A 197 14.78 6.56 -23.92
C GLU A 197 13.75 7.61 -24.36
N ILE A 198 12.89 8.07 -23.43
CA ILE A 198 11.92 9.13 -23.72
C ILE A 198 12.64 10.43 -24.12
N THR A 199 13.69 10.79 -23.40
CA THR A 199 14.43 12.04 -23.69
C THR A 199 15.14 11.96 -25.04
N ALA A 200 15.75 10.82 -25.39
CA ALA A 200 16.36 10.61 -26.70
C ALA A 200 15.32 10.71 -27.84
N LEU A 201 14.12 10.15 -27.65
CA LEU A 201 13.03 10.28 -28.61
C LEU A 201 12.58 11.74 -28.79
N LEU A 202 12.49 12.50 -27.69
CA LEU A 202 12.13 13.92 -27.73
C LEU A 202 13.22 14.77 -28.42
N HIS A 203 14.49 14.40 -28.23
CA HIS A 203 15.62 14.99 -28.97
C HIS A 203 15.47 14.79 -30.48
N GLU A 204 15.18 13.55 -30.92
CA GLU A 204 14.94 13.24 -32.34
C GLU A 204 13.75 14.03 -32.92
N GLN A 205 12.75 14.34 -32.07
CA GLN A 205 11.59 15.17 -32.42
C GLN A 205 11.87 16.67 -32.36
N SER A 206 13.12 17.08 -32.07
CA SER A 206 13.53 18.48 -31.95
C SER A 206 12.75 19.26 -30.88
N VAL A 207 12.26 18.57 -29.84
CA VAL A 207 11.72 19.21 -28.64
C VAL A 207 12.88 19.87 -27.90
N THR A 208 12.67 21.06 -27.37
CA THR A 208 13.70 21.82 -26.65
C THR A 208 13.33 22.14 -25.20
N ASP A 209 12.06 21.94 -24.85
CA ASP A 209 11.59 22.22 -23.50
C ASP A 209 12.09 21.18 -22.51
N LEU A 210 12.44 21.62 -21.30
CA LEU A 210 12.85 20.74 -20.22
C LEU A 210 11.73 19.75 -19.88
N GLN A 211 12.12 18.51 -19.64
CA GLN A 211 11.24 17.41 -19.28
C GLN A 211 11.45 17.05 -17.82
N PHE A 212 10.35 16.89 -17.09
CA PHE A 212 10.35 16.60 -15.67
C PHE A 212 9.84 15.17 -15.46
N PHE A 213 10.65 14.31 -14.86
CA PHE A 213 10.28 12.94 -14.58
C PHE A 213 10.19 12.73 -13.08
N VAL A 214 8.96 12.66 -12.54
CA VAL A 214 8.73 12.29 -11.14
C VAL A 214 8.63 10.78 -11.07
N ILE A 215 9.61 10.14 -10.44
CA ILE A 215 9.72 8.70 -10.34
C ILE A 215 9.32 8.27 -8.94
N CYS A 216 8.43 7.29 -8.83
CA CYS A 216 8.16 6.59 -7.57
C CYS A 216 8.31 5.09 -7.83
N SER A 217 9.32 4.49 -7.21
CA SER A 217 9.72 3.09 -7.48
C SER A 217 10.40 2.49 -6.25
N ARG A 218 10.56 1.16 -6.26
CA ARG A 218 11.53 0.51 -5.38
C ARG A 218 12.94 0.89 -5.79
N HIS A 219 13.84 1.05 -4.82
CA HIS A 219 15.24 1.38 -5.08
C HIS A 219 15.94 0.26 -5.87
N SER A 220 15.90 -0.98 -5.38
CA SER A 220 16.58 -2.10 -6.05
C SER A 220 15.88 -3.44 -5.76
N GLU A 221 16.31 -4.51 -6.43
CA GLU A 221 15.83 -5.87 -6.14
C GLU A 221 16.25 -6.33 -4.74
N ILE A 222 17.45 -5.90 -4.32
CA ILE A 222 18.07 -6.26 -3.05
C ILE A 222 17.34 -5.53 -1.90
N GLU A 223 16.84 -4.32 -2.18
CA GLU A 223 16.22 -3.46 -1.20
C GLU A 223 14.79 -3.11 -1.59
N GLY A 224 13.83 -3.76 -0.93
CA GLY A 224 12.40 -3.54 -1.14
C GLY A 224 11.84 -2.20 -0.64
N HIS A 225 12.69 -1.22 -0.33
CA HIS A 225 12.28 0.12 0.09
C HIS A 225 11.86 0.97 -1.11
N TYR A 226 10.81 1.77 -0.93
CA TYR A 226 10.34 2.70 -1.95
C TYR A 226 10.98 4.06 -1.73
N GLY A 227 11.28 4.74 -2.83
CA GLY A 227 11.67 6.14 -2.82
C GLY A 227 11.02 6.93 -3.93
N THR A 228 11.23 8.23 -3.87
CA THR A 228 10.79 9.17 -4.89
C THR A 228 11.98 9.96 -5.40
N SER A 229 12.00 10.25 -6.69
CA SER A 229 12.96 11.20 -7.26
C SER A 229 12.30 12.07 -8.31
N ILE A 230 12.94 13.18 -8.62
CA ILE A 230 12.66 13.98 -9.80
C ILE A 230 13.94 14.10 -10.62
N VAL A 231 13.84 13.74 -11.89
CA VAL A 231 14.92 13.84 -12.87
C VAL A 231 14.50 14.88 -13.90
N ILE A 232 15.32 15.92 -14.06
CA ILE A 232 15.09 16.97 -15.06
C ILE A 232 16.02 16.69 -16.23
N MET A 233 15.43 16.42 -17.38
CA MET A 233 16.16 16.17 -18.62
C MET A 233 16.02 17.36 -19.56
N ASP A 234 17.09 17.65 -20.28
CA ASP A 234 17.09 18.61 -21.36
C ASP A 234 17.17 17.83 -22.68
N PRO A 235 16.11 17.79 -23.50
CA PRO A 235 16.18 17.07 -24.78
C PRO A 235 17.27 17.59 -25.72
N VAL A 236 17.79 18.80 -25.53
CA VAL A 236 18.96 19.29 -26.28
C VAL A 236 20.24 18.52 -25.92
N ASN A 237 20.32 17.99 -24.69
CA ASN A 237 21.40 17.13 -24.21
C ASN A 237 20.83 15.87 -23.52
N PRO A 238 20.38 14.87 -24.30
CA PRO A 238 19.58 13.77 -23.79
C PRO A 238 20.37 12.73 -22.97
N ASP A 239 21.70 12.76 -23.04
CA ASP A 239 22.55 11.72 -22.45
C ASP A 239 22.73 11.87 -20.94
N PHE A 240 22.53 13.07 -20.39
CA PHE A 240 22.80 13.36 -18.99
C PHE A 240 21.76 14.30 -18.38
N PRO A 241 21.25 14.01 -17.17
CA PRO A 241 20.29 14.86 -16.50
C PRO A 241 20.84 16.26 -16.21
N LYS A 242 19.97 17.26 -16.34
CA LYS A 242 20.28 18.64 -15.95
C LYS A 242 20.31 18.81 -14.43
N ARG A 243 19.42 18.09 -13.74
CA ARG A 243 19.30 18.11 -12.27
C ARG A 243 18.62 16.82 -11.79
N VAL A 244 19.05 16.32 -10.64
CA VAL A 244 18.42 15.17 -9.99
C VAL A 244 18.19 15.49 -8.52
N MET A 245 16.95 15.32 -8.05
CA MET A 245 16.64 15.41 -6.63
C MET A 245 15.97 14.13 -6.17
N THR A 246 16.28 13.73 -4.95
CA THR A 246 15.90 12.43 -4.41
C THR A 246 15.30 12.64 -3.03
N CYS A 247 14.20 11.93 -2.79
CA CYS A 247 13.49 11.99 -1.55
C CYS A 247 13.29 10.58 -1.02
N ASP A 248 14.03 10.29 0.03
CA ASP A 248 13.74 9.21 0.95
C ASP A 248 12.80 9.71 2.06
N THR A 249 12.23 8.77 2.78
CA THR A 249 11.35 9.02 3.91
C THR A 249 12.01 8.66 5.23
N LEU A 250 13.18 8.01 5.22
CA LEU A 250 13.84 7.52 6.43
C LEU A 250 14.60 8.62 7.20
N LEU A 251 14.66 8.52 8.53
CA LEU A 251 15.30 9.50 9.43
C LEU A 251 16.75 9.84 9.01
N LYS A 252 17.01 11.14 8.78
CA LYS A 252 18.32 11.74 8.50
C LYS A 252 19.24 11.91 9.73
N GLU A 253 18.77 11.59 10.94
CA GLU A 253 19.54 11.83 12.18
C GLU A 253 20.76 10.92 12.36
N LEU A 254 21.03 10.03 11.41
CA LEU A 254 22.27 9.28 11.37
C LEU A 254 23.39 10.19 10.85
N PRO A 255 24.59 10.19 11.47
CA PRO A 255 25.74 11.00 11.03
C PRO A 255 26.27 10.61 9.63
N GLN A 256 25.67 9.62 8.97
CA GLN A 256 25.98 9.16 7.63
C GLN A 256 24.68 8.87 6.90
N HIS A 257 24.65 9.10 5.58
CA HIS A 257 23.56 8.60 4.75
C HIS A 257 23.40 7.10 4.98
N PRO A 258 22.16 6.61 5.11
CA PRO A 258 21.94 5.21 5.32
C PRO A 258 22.45 4.37 4.15
N ARG A 259 22.77 3.09 4.41
CA ARG A 259 23.48 2.21 3.45
C ARG A 259 22.84 2.16 2.07
N TRP A 260 21.53 2.31 2.00
CA TRP A 260 20.75 2.32 0.78
C TRP A 260 20.91 3.55 -0.10
N TRP A 261 21.34 4.67 0.45
CA TRP A 261 21.73 5.82 -0.36
C TRP A 261 22.78 5.44 -1.41
N ASN A 262 23.71 4.56 -1.05
CA ASN A 262 24.72 4.07 -1.98
C ASN A 262 24.12 3.16 -3.06
N HIS A 263 23.08 2.37 -2.72
CA HIS A 263 22.35 1.58 -3.72
C HIS A 263 21.61 2.51 -4.69
N PHE A 264 20.92 3.51 -4.17
CA PHE A 264 20.25 4.53 -4.97
C PHE A 264 21.21 5.22 -5.95
N VAL A 265 22.35 5.72 -5.46
CA VAL A 265 23.36 6.40 -6.30
C VAL A 265 23.96 5.44 -7.32
N ALA A 266 24.11 4.15 -6.97
CA ALA A 266 24.58 3.13 -7.91
C ALA A 266 23.60 2.94 -9.08
N GLU A 267 22.29 2.90 -8.84
CA GLU A 267 21.30 2.78 -9.92
C GLU A 267 21.38 3.95 -10.91
N TYR A 268 21.56 5.17 -10.40
CA TYR A 268 21.80 6.33 -11.27
C TYR A 268 23.11 6.22 -12.05
N SER A 269 24.17 5.75 -11.38
CA SER A 269 25.49 5.60 -11.99
C SER A 269 25.50 4.52 -13.08
N ASN A 270 24.69 3.47 -12.94
CA ASN A 270 24.53 2.43 -13.95
C ASN A 270 23.95 2.98 -15.27
N VAL A 271 23.01 3.94 -15.19
CA VAL A 271 22.30 4.47 -16.37
C VAL A 271 22.97 5.71 -16.98
N PHE A 272 23.45 6.63 -16.14
CA PHE A 272 24.00 7.93 -16.55
C PHE A 272 25.52 8.07 -16.36
N GLY A 273 26.18 7.04 -15.82
CA GLY A 273 27.60 7.06 -15.51
C GLY A 273 27.92 7.73 -14.17
N ASN A 274 29.13 7.49 -13.66
CA ASN A 274 29.53 7.85 -12.29
C ASN A 274 29.47 9.36 -11.96
N ALA A 275 29.52 10.24 -12.97
CA ALA A 275 29.46 11.70 -12.77
C ALA A 275 28.11 12.15 -12.19
N ILE A 276 27.05 11.35 -12.34
CA ILE A 276 25.72 11.65 -11.81
C ILE A 276 25.70 11.86 -10.30
N ALA A 277 26.61 11.18 -9.57
CA ALA A 277 26.71 11.28 -8.12
C ALA A 277 27.04 12.70 -7.63
N GLU A 278 27.60 13.56 -8.49
CA GLU A 278 27.96 14.94 -8.15
C GLU A 278 26.77 15.91 -8.18
N ILE A 279 25.69 15.56 -8.89
CA ILE A 279 24.50 16.44 -9.06
C ILE A 279 23.24 15.91 -8.37
N ILE A 280 23.34 14.77 -7.68
CA ILE A 280 22.22 14.21 -6.90
C ILE A 280 22.05 15.03 -5.62
N GLU A 281 20.89 15.65 -5.51
CA GLU A 281 20.50 16.45 -4.35
C GLU A 281 19.54 15.69 -3.43
N ASP A 282 19.80 15.72 -2.13
CA ASP A 282 18.96 15.09 -1.11
C ASP A 282 17.90 16.07 -0.58
N ILE A 283 16.63 15.84 -0.95
CA ILE A 283 15.44 16.54 -0.45
C ILE A 283 14.57 15.65 0.46
N SER A 284 15.16 14.60 1.04
CA SER A 284 14.45 13.59 1.84
C SER A 284 13.76 14.17 3.07
N HIS A 285 12.56 13.64 3.37
CA HIS A 285 11.71 14.03 4.49
C HIS A 285 11.76 12.97 5.59
N PRO A 286 12.05 13.31 6.86
CA PRO A 286 12.24 12.32 7.92
C PRO A 286 10.92 11.81 8.50
N LEU A 287 10.05 11.24 7.66
CA LEU A 287 8.69 10.79 8.01
C LEU A 287 8.67 9.39 8.60
N GLN A 288 9.54 8.53 8.11
CA GLN A 288 9.70 7.15 8.52
C GLN A 288 10.84 7.08 9.53
N LYS A 289 10.47 6.91 10.80
CA LYS A 289 11.46 6.61 11.83
C LYS A 289 11.92 5.17 11.67
N VAL A 290 13.16 4.98 11.24
CA VAL A 290 13.86 3.70 11.44
C VAL A 290 14.18 3.60 12.91
N ASN A 291 13.55 2.66 13.61
CA ASN A 291 14.06 2.05 14.83
C ASN A 291 14.74 3.03 15.82
N VAL A 292 13.99 3.78 16.63
CA VAL A 292 14.59 4.27 17.88
C VAL A 292 14.71 3.05 18.80
N LYS A 293 15.95 2.63 19.11
CA LYS A 293 16.21 1.71 20.23
C LYS A 293 15.54 2.31 21.47
N GLY A 294 14.44 1.72 21.94
CA GLY A 294 13.65 2.22 23.08
C GLY A 294 12.14 2.35 22.85
N ASP A 295 11.63 2.17 21.62
CA ASP A 295 10.19 2.00 21.40
C ASP A 295 9.72 0.67 22.03
N ASP A 296 8.83 0.74 23.00
CA ASP A 296 8.16 -0.41 23.64
C ASP A 296 6.65 -0.41 23.30
N PRO A 297 6.13 -1.41 22.55
CA PRO A 297 6.87 -2.53 21.96
C PRO A 297 7.57 -2.16 20.65
N TYR A 298 8.57 -2.96 20.30
CA TYR A 298 9.31 -2.89 19.04
C TYR A 298 8.37 -2.90 17.82
N ARG A 299 8.37 -1.83 16.98
CA ARG A 299 7.51 -1.73 15.78
C ARG A 299 8.24 -1.11 14.59
N HIS A 300 8.46 -1.89 13.53
CA HIS A 300 8.93 -1.38 12.25
C HIS A 300 7.75 -0.84 11.42
N ASP A 301 7.87 0.41 10.97
CA ASP A 301 6.85 1.05 10.13
C ASP A 301 7.10 0.75 8.64
N TRP A 302 6.20 -0.04 8.03
CA TRP A 302 6.23 -0.40 6.60
C TRP A 302 5.39 0.55 5.73
N ASN A 303 5.23 1.80 6.17
CA ASN A 303 4.44 2.82 5.47
C ASN A 303 5.19 3.57 4.35
N CYS A 304 6.40 3.14 3.96
CA CYS A 304 7.17 3.81 2.91
C CYS A 304 6.38 4.11 1.62
N PRO A 305 5.46 3.24 1.13
CA PRO A 305 4.71 3.56 -0.09
C PRO A 305 3.75 4.75 0.05
N TYR A 306 3.22 5.01 1.27
CA TYR A 306 2.33 6.14 1.50
C TYR A 306 3.09 7.46 1.58
N TYR A 307 4.25 7.43 2.25
CA TYR A 307 5.13 8.59 2.34
C TYR A 307 5.66 8.98 0.96
N THR A 308 6.18 8.02 0.19
CA THR A 308 6.70 8.27 -1.17
C THR A 308 5.62 8.69 -2.15
N SER A 309 4.40 8.15 -2.04
CA SER A 309 3.27 8.65 -2.84
C SER A 309 2.96 10.12 -2.54
N SER A 310 2.98 10.53 -1.27
CA SER A 310 2.74 11.94 -0.91
C SER A 310 3.87 12.85 -1.42
N THR A 311 5.11 12.40 -1.30
CA THR A 311 6.27 13.09 -1.87
C THR A 311 6.17 13.23 -3.39
N ALA A 312 5.83 12.16 -4.10
CA ALA A 312 5.68 12.17 -5.56
C ALA A 312 4.56 13.13 -5.98
N ASN A 313 3.44 13.12 -5.25
CA ASN A 313 2.36 14.08 -5.45
C ASN A 313 2.83 15.52 -5.25
N ALA A 314 3.56 15.81 -4.17
CA ALA A 314 4.06 17.13 -3.87
C ALA A 314 5.04 17.64 -4.95
N LEU A 315 5.94 16.79 -5.43
CA LEU A 315 6.85 17.13 -6.53
C LEU A 315 6.10 17.39 -7.84
N ALA A 316 5.11 16.55 -8.16
CA ALA A 316 4.28 16.74 -9.35
C ALA A 316 3.49 18.07 -9.28
N ASP A 317 2.94 18.42 -8.11
CA ASP A 317 2.27 19.71 -7.90
C ASP A 317 3.23 20.88 -8.08
N LEU A 318 4.44 20.80 -7.49
CA LEU A 318 5.44 21.85 -7.65
C LEU A 318 5.88 22.05 -9.10
N VAL A 319 6.03 20.97 -9.88
CA VAL A 319 6.34 21.09 -11.31
C VAL A 319 5.21 21.79 -12.07
N ASN A 320 3.95 21.46 -11.76
CA ASN A 320 2.79 22.04 -12.45
C ASN A 320 2.53 23.50 -12.05
N GLU A 321 2.74 23.86 -10.78
CA GLU A 321 2.38 25.17 -10.25
C GLU A 321 3.54 26.17 -10.30
N VAL A 322 4.76 25.72 -10.00
CA VAL A 322 5.95 26.59 -9.84
C VAL A 322 7.22 25.90 -10.37
N PRO A 323 7.29 25.58 -11.69
CA PRO A 323 8.43 24.83 -12.26
C PRO A 323 9.78 25.53 -12.07
N GLU A 324 9.80 26.86 -12.00
CA GLU A 324 11.02 27.64 -11.73
C GLU A 324 11.63 27.34 -10.36
N LEU A 325 10.81 27.01 -9.35
CA LEU A 325 11.31 26.58 -8.04
C LEU A 325 12.07 25.25 -8.16
N ILE A 326 11.57 24.33 -8.99
CA ILE A 326 12.19 23.02 -9.24
C ILE A 326 13.48 23.16 -10.05
N ILE A 327 13.54 24.10 -11.00
CA ILE A 327 14.74 24.31 -11.82
C ILE A 327 15.82 25.06 -11.03
N ASN A 328 15.45 26.16 -10.37
CA ASN A 328 16.40 27.15 -9.86
C ASN A 328 16.42 27.28 -8.32
N GLY A 329 15.43 26.73 -7.62
CA GLY A 329 15.34 26.81 -6.16
C GLY A 329 16.35 25.94 -5.44
N THR A 330 16.66 26.30 -4.21
CA THR A 330 17.52 25.51 -3.32
C THR A 330 16.78 24.27 -2.79
N THR A 331 17.52 23.25 -2.37
CA THR A 331 16.94 22.05 -1.72
C THR A 331 16.05 22.40 -0.54
N LYS A 332 16.41 23.45 0.22
CA LYS A 332 15.62 23.94 1.36
C LYS A 332 14.28 24.55 0.93
N GLU A 333 14.27 25.39 -0.10
CA GLU A 333 13.03 26.02 -0.57
C GLU A 333 12.06 24.98 -1.16
N ILE A 334 12.59 24.01 -1.91
CA ILE A 334 11.80 22.89 -2.45
C ILE A 334 11.25 22.03 -1.31
N TYR A 335 12.10 21.64 -0.36
CA TYR A 335 11.71 20.88 0.83
C TYR A 335 10.60 21.60 1.63
N ASP A 336 10.76 22.90 1.88
CA ASP A 336 9.78 23.68 2.63
C ASP A 336 8.46 23.85 1.84
N ALA A 337 8.52 23.98 0.51
CA ALA A 337 7.33 24.05 -0.35
C ALA A 337 6.58 22.70 -0.40
N MET A 338 7.30 21.57 -0.44
CA MET A 338 6.68 20.23 -0.41
C MET A 338 5.89 19.98 0.87
N LYS A 339 6.35 20.50 2.03
CA LYS A 339 5.59 20.37 3.29
C LYS A 339 4.19 20.95 3.20
N ALA A 340 4.01 22.04 2.45
CA ALA A 340 2.71 22.71 2.32
C ALA A 340 1.68 21.83 1.59
N SER A 341 2.11 20.96 0.67
CA SER A 341 1.22 20.03 -0.05
C SER A 341 1.12 18.66 0.64
N MET A 342 2.10 18.28 1.46
CA MET A 342 2.11 17.01 2.20
C MET A 342 1.31 17.07 3.52
N THR A 343 0.06 17.54 3.45
CA THR A 343 -0.79 17.82 4.63
C THR A 343 -1.12 16.60 5.49
N ASP A 344 -0.95 15.40 4.94
CA ASP A 344 -1.08 14.13 5.68
C ASP A 344 0.01 13.92 6.72
N TYR A 345 1.16 14.59 6.56
CA TYR A 345 2.35 14.34 7.38
C TYR A 345 2.92 15.61 8.01
N TYR A 346 2.54 16.78 7.50
CA TYR A 346 2.91 18.07 8.04
C TYR A 346 1.69 18.87 8.49
N GLU A 347 1.85 19.59 9.59
CA GLU A 347 0.91 20.63 10.03
C GLU A 347 1.06 21.89 9.18
N ALA A 348 0.10 22.82 9.30
CA ALA A 348 0.06 24.06 8.52
C ALA A 348 1.33 24.94 8.65
N PHE A 349 2.06 24.82 9.76
CA PHE A 349 3.32 25.54 10.00
C PHE A 349 4.58 24.74 9.62
N GLY A 350 4.42 23.57 8.98
CA GLY A 350 5.54 22.76 8.48
C GLY A 350 6.22 21.87 9.52
N GLU A 351 5.62 21.74 10.71
CA GLU A 351 6.02 20.74 11.71
C GLU A 351 5.47 19.36 11.32
N ILE A 352 6.21 18.29 11.62
CA ILE A 352 5.73 16.92 11.37
C ILE A 352 4.60 16.64 12.35
N ARG A 353 3.51 16.04 11.85
CA ARG A 353 2.38 15.62 12.68
C ARG A 353 2.80 14.62 13.75
N GLU A 354 2.02 14.55 14.82
CA GLU A 354 2.20 13.52 15.85
C GLU A 354 2.10 12.11 15.26
N ARG A 355 2.87 11.18 15.85
CA ARG A 355 3.01 9.81 15.32
C ARG A 355 1.67 9.09 15.24
N ASP A 356 0.83 9.25 16.24
CA ASP A 356 -0.48 8.59 16.30
C ASP A 356 -1.41 9.07 15.19
N ASP A 357 -1.31 10.35 14.81
CA ASP A 357 -2.08 10.92 13.70
C ASP A 357 -1.61 10.37 12.35
N ILE A 358 -0.29 10.33 12.14
CA ILE A 358 0.31 9.74 10.92
C ILE A 358 -0.09 8.27 10.79
N GLN A 359 -0.01 7.50 11.88
CA GLN A 359 -0.44 6.10 11.89
C GLN A 359 -1.93 5.95 11.56
N LEU A 360 -2.77 6.82 12.11
CA LEU A 360 -4.20 6.81 11.82
C LEU A 360 -4.46 7.11 10.33
N ILE A 361 -3.79 8.11 9.76
CA ILE A 361 -3.90 8.47 8.35
C ILE A 361 -3.48 7.30 7.46
N ASN A 362 -2.31 6.70 7.72
CA ASN A 362 -1.82 5.58 6.92
C ASN A 362 -2.72 4.33 7.06
N ARG A 363 -3.29 4.05 8.25
CA ARG A 363 -4.31 3.01 8.43
C ARG A 363 -5.53 3.25 7.55
N LYS A 364 -6.02 4.49 7.50
CA LYS A 364 -7.16 4.87 6.67
C LYS A 364 -6.85 4.68 5.19
N LYS A 365 -5.69 5.17 4.73
CA LYS A 365 -5.21 4.95 3.35
C LYS A 365 -5.12 3.47 2.99
N ARG A 366 -4.53 2.66 3.87
CA ARG A 366 -4.48 1.20 3.72
C ARG A 366 -5.88 0.61 3.57
N TRP A 367 -6.82 1.01 4.43
CA TRP A 367 -8.20 0.53 4.37
C TRP A 367 -8.88 0.93 3.05
N LEU A 368 -8.75 2.18 2.63
CA LEU A 368 -9.33 2.68 1.38
C LEU A 368 -8.80 1.93 0.15
N SER A 369 -7.49 1.65 0.11
CA SER A 369 -6.90 0.90 -1.01
C SER A 369 -7.49 -0.50 -1.19
N GLY A 370 -7.84 -1.19 -0.10
CA GLY A 370 -8.48 -2.48 -0.21
C GLY A 370 -9.98 -2.41 -0.53
N ILE A 371 -10.69 -1.36 -0.08
CA ILE A 371 -12.07 -1.11 -0.53
C ILE A 371 -12.08 -0.93 -2.04
N GLU A 372 -11.16 -0.12 -2.57
CA GLU A 372 -11.10 0.18 -3.99
C GLU A 372 -10.74 -1.08 -4.81
N MET A 373 -9.80 -1.89 -4.32
CA MET A 373 -9.52 -3.20 -4.92
C MET A 373 -10.77 -4.09 -4.95
N ILE A 374 -11.48 -4.27 -3.84
CA ILE A 374 -12.71 -5.09 -3.78
C ILE A 374 -13.78 -4.52 -4.71
N SER A 375 -13.92 -3.19 -4.74
CA SER A 375 -14.88 -2.50 -5.61
C SER A 375 -14.57 -2.71 -7.08
N ASN A 376 -13.28 -2.73 -7.46
CA ASN A 376 -12.85 -3.02 -8.82
C ASN A 376 -13.10 -4.48 -9.20
N LEU A 377 -12.84 -5.43 -8.31
CA LEU A 377 -13.25 -6.83 -8.53
C LEU A 377 -14.78 -6.93 -8.75
N VAL A 378 -15.59 -6.25 -7.95
CA VAL A 378 -17.05 -6.26 -8.14
C VAL A 378 -17.45 -5.66 -9.49
N LYS A 379 -16.81 -4.57 -9.94
CA LYS A 379 -17.10 -3.93 -11.23
C LYS A 379 -16.68 -4.78 -12.42
N GLU A 380 -15.49 -5.39 -12.36
CA GLU A 380 -14.93 -6.18 -13.46
C GLU A 380 -15.72 -7.47 -13.71
N PHE A 381 -16.27 -8.08 -12.64
CA PHE A 381 -16.91 -9.40 -12.73
C PHE A 381 -18.44 -9.35 -12.64
N GLY A 382 -19.03 -8.22 -12.26
CA GLY A 382 -20.48 -8.05 -12.16
C GLY A 382 -21.16 -7.70 -13.48
N SER A 383 -22.03 -8.57 -14.00
CA SER A 383 -23.00 -8.22 -15.06
C SER A 383 -24.18 -7.37 -14.56
N HIS A 384 -24.15 -6.87 -13.32
CA HIS A 384 -25.19 -6.03 -12.70
C HIS A 384 -24.57 -4.80 -11.99
N SER A 385 -23.93 -3.94 -12.78
CA SER A 385 -23.26 -2.72 -12.35
C SER A 385 -24.21 -1.53 -12.25
N LEU A 386 -25.05 -1.45 -11.21
CA LEU A 386 -25.82 -0.21 -10.91
C LEU A 386 -25.99 0.11 -9.41
N TRP A 387 -25.75 -0.82 -8.49
CA TRP A 387 -25.99 -0.58 -7.04
C TRP A 387 -24.78 -0.06 -6.25
N PHE A 388 -23.56 -0.33 -6.69
CA PHE A 388 -22.34 0.12 -5.99
C PHE A 388 -22.04 1.62 -6.20
N LEU A 389 -22.47 2.21 -7.31
CA LEU A 389 -22.20 3.61 -7.66
C LEU A 389 -23.00 4.64 -6.83
N ASN A 390 -24.11 4.24 -6.18
CA ASN A 390 -25.04 5.17 -5.54
C ASN A 390 -24.86 5.31 -4.01
N ARG A 391 -23.86 4.67 -3.40
CA ARG A 391 -23.62 4.77 -1.93
C ARG A 391 -22.29 5.41 -1.52
N TYR A 392 -21.45 5.79 -2.47
CA TYR A 392 -20.20 6.49 -2.20
C TYR A 392 -20.26 7.85 -2.89
N PRO A 393 -20.52 8.94 -2.16
CA PRO A 393 -20.18 10.27 -2.66
C PRO A 393 -18.66 10.30 -2.87
N GLN A 394 -18.24 10.81 -4.01
CA GLN A 394 -16.84 11.16 -4.29
C GLN A 394 -16.27 12.11 -3.23
#